data_AF-A0A087TP29-F1
#
_entry.id   AF-A0A087TP29-F1
#
_cell.length_a   1.000
_cell.length_b   1.000
_cell.length_c   1.000
_cell.angle_alpha   90.00
_cell.angle_beta   90.00
_cell.angle_gamma   90.00
#
_symmetry.space_group_name_H-M   'P 1'
#
loop_
_entity.id
_entity.type
_entity.pdbx_description
1 polymer ?
#
loop_
_entity_poly.entity_id
_entity_poly.type
_entity_poly.pdbx_seq_one_letter_code
_entity_poly.pdbx_strand_id
1 'polypeptide(L)'
;MRAWIGIWTAVIATIVVAAEGSALVKFFSRFVQEIFATIISLLFIVESFTKLYKIFLENPLQQYYCNVSSLNVTDNETSVLLSDTPQPNTALLSAILMIGTFYIALFLRHFRNSKFLGRSARRALGDFGVPIGIVIMVLVDYLIPNTYTQKLSVPEGLSPSTERSWFVYPVPVSVGEAAVASVGGLLIFILLFIET
;
A
#
# COMPACT_ATOMS: atom_id res chain seq x y z
N MET A 1 7.50 1.71 23.12
CA MET A 1 7.60 2.98 22.37
C MET A 1 6.32 3.34 21.61
N ARG A 2 5.80 2.54 20.66
CA ARG A 2 4.57 2.89 19.89
C ARG A 2 3.36 3.30 20.77
N ALA A 3 3.06 2.50 21.80
CA ALA A 3 1.98 2.81 22.75
C ALA A 3 2.21 4.13 23.51
N TRP A 4 3.47 4.44 23.85
CA TRP A 4 3.83 5.67 24.57
C TRP A 4 3.81 6.91 23.66
N ILE A 5 4.08 6.74 22.37
CA ILE A 5 3.88 7.80 21.38
C ILE A 5 2.38 8.08 21.29
N GLY A 6 1.54 7.05 21.13
CA GLY A 6 0.09 7.20 21.06
C GLY A 6 -0.54 7.85 22.30
N ILE A 7 -0.06 7.53 23.51
CA ILE A 7 -0.56 8.16 24.74
C ILE A 7 -0.24 9.66 24.77
N TRP A 8 0.98 10.06 24.35
CA TRP A 8 1.33 11.48 24.21
C TRP A 8 0.51 12.16 23.12
N THR A 9 0.27 11.52 21.98
CA THR A 9 -0.61 12.06 20.93
C THR A 9 -2.01 12.35 21.47
N ALA A 10 -2.57 11.43 22.28
CA ALA A 10 -3.89 11.60 22.88
C ALA A 10 -3.94 12.73 23.93
N VAL A 11 -2.89 12.86 24.76
CA VAL A 11 -2.76 13.95 25.74
C VAL A 11 -2.67 15.30 25.02
N ILE A 12 -1.80 15.42 24.02
CA ILE A 12 -1.65 16.65 23.22
C ILE A 12 -2.96 17.00 22.52
N ALA A 13 -3.63 16.02 21.90
CA ALA A 13 -4.92 16.23 21.26
C ALA A 13 -5.98 16.74 22.25
N THR A 14 -6.04 16.17 23.45
CA THR A 14 -6.99 16.61 24.49
C THR A 14 -6.72 18.05 24.92
N ILE A 15 -5.45 18.42 25.13
CA ILE A 15 -5.06 19.78 25.50
C ILE A 15 -5.44 20.78 24.39
N VAL A 16 -5.16 20.43 23.13
CA VAL A 16 -5.47 21.30 21.99
C VAL A 16 -6.98 21.45 21.79
N VAL A 17 -7.76 20.39 22.00
CA VAL A 17 -9.22 20.47 21.97
C VAL A 17 -9.76 21.35 23.10
N ALA A 18 -9.22 21.20 24.32
CA ALA A 18 -9.61 22.02 25.47
C ALA A 18 -9.25 23.51 25.32
N ALA A 19 -8.20 23.82 24.56
CA ALA A 19 -7.73 25.18 24.29
C ALA A 19 -8.33 25.81 23.01
N GLU A 20 -9.45 25.29 22.49
CA GLU A 20 -10.08 25.76 21.25
C GLU A 20 -9.15 25.73 20.02
N GLY A 21 -8.40 24.64 19.87
CA GLY A 21 -7.43 24.44 18.78
C GLY A 21 -7.99 24.52 17.35
N SER A 22 -9.31 24.61 17.17
CA SER A 22 -9.94 24.81 15.85
C SER A 22 -9.49 26.11 15.16
N ALA A 23 -9.03 27.11 15.92
CA ALA A 23 -8.40 28.30 15.36
C ALA A 23 -7.10 27.99 14.58
N LEU A 24 -6.38 26.93 14.97
CA LEU A 24 -5.10 26.53 14.36
C LEU A 24 -5.29 26.00 12.93
N VAL A 25 -6.46 25.45 12.60
CA VAL A 25 -6.81 25.03 11.22
C VAL A 25 -6.79 26.23 10.27
N LYS A 26 -7.15 27.43 10.74
CA LYS A 26 -7.19 28.65 9.92
C LYS A 26 -5.80 29.13 9.50
N PHE A 27 -4.74 28.69 10.19
CA PHE A 27 -3.36 29.02 9.84
C PHE A 27 -2.88 28.26 8.60
N PHE A 28 -3.43 27.07 8.35
CA PHE A 28 -3.13 26.30 7.14
C PHE A 28 -3.91 26.87 5.95
N SER A 29 -3.18 27.50 5.04
CA SER A 29 -3.78 28.01 3.82
C SER A 29 -4.09 26.87 2.84
N ARG A 30 -5.09 27.11 1.98
CA ARG A 30 -5.43 26.20 0.86
C ARG A 30 -4.21 25.83 0.02
N PHE A 31 -3.28 26.77 -0.14
CA PHE A 31 -2.03 26.56 -0.86
C PHE A 31 -1.15 25.46 -0.21
N VAL A 32 -1.02 25.45 1.12
CA VAL A 32 -0.26 24.41 1.83
C VAL A 32 -0.93 23.05 1.68
N GLN A 33 -2.26 22.99 1.76
CA GLN A 33 -3.03 21.75 1.57
C GLN A 33 -2.85 21.19 0.16
N GLU A 34 -2.89 22.03 -0.88
CA GLU A 34 -2.70 21.62 -2.27
C GLU A 34 -1.28 21.08 -2.52
N ILE A 35 -0.24 21.72 -1.94
CA ILE A 35 1.14 21.23 -2.00
C ILE A 35 1.26 19.87 -1.30
N PHE A 36 0.72 19.75 -0.09
CA PHE A 36 0.78 18.52 0.69
C PHE A 36 0.10 17.35 -0.03
N ALA A 37 -1.10 17.57 -0.56
CA ALA A 37 -1.81 16.59 -1.37
C ALA A 37 -1.01 16.19 -2.62
N THR A 38 -0.36 17.15 -3.27
CA THR A 38 0.50 16.88 -4.44
C THR A 38 1.71 16.03 -4.06
N ILE A 39 2.39 16.34 -2.94
CA ILE A 39 3.54 15.57 -2.45
C ILE A 39 3.16 14.14 -2.10
N ILE A 40 2.06 13.94 -1.37
CA ILE A 40 1.58 12.59 -1.03
C ILE A 40 1.22 11.81 -2.31
N SER A 41 0.53 12.44 -3.25
CA SER A 41 0.19 11.79 -4.52
C SER A 41 1.42 11.38 -5.32
N LEU A 42 2.46 12.23 -5.32
CA LEU A 42 3.75 11.92 -5.97
C LEU A 42 4.46 10.76 -5.28
N LEU A 43 4.44 10.72 -3.93
CA LEU A 43 5.02 9.64 -3.15
C LEU A 43 4.35 8.29 -3.46
N PHE A 44 3.02 8.25 -3.52
CA PHE A 44 2.29 7.02 -3.88
C PHE A 44 2.61 6.54 -5.30
N ILE A 45 2.77 7.46 -6.26
CA ILE A 45 3.16 7.11 -7.64
C ILE A 45 4.57 6.49 -7.63
N VAL A 46 5.55 7.14 -6.99
CA VAL A 46 6.94 6.63 -6.91
C VAL A 46 6.99 5.28 -6.20
N GLU A 47 6.24 5.09 -5.11
CA GLU A 47 6.18 3.81 -4.40
C GLU A 47 5.61 2.69 -5.29
N SER A 48 4.56 2.99 -6.07
CA SER A 48 3.96 2.04 -7.00
C SER A 48 4.94 1.58 -8.08
N PHE A 49 5.68 2.51 -8.68
CA PHE A 49 6.74 2.18 -9.63
C PHE A 49 7.92 1.45 -8.98
N THR A 50 8.28 1.80 -7.74
CA THR A 50 9.33 1.11 -7.00
C THR A 50 8.94 -0.36 -6.73
N LYS A 51 7.68 -0.62 -6.39
CA LYS A 51 7.15 -1.99 -6.24
C LYS A 51 7.21 -2.76 -7.56
N LEU A 52 6.78 -2.15 -8.67
CA LEU A 52 6.90 -2.78 -9.99
C LEU A 52 8.37 -3.08 -10.33
N TYR A 53 9.27 -2.13 -10.12
CA TYR A 53 10.70 -2.31 -10.39
C TYR A 53 11.31 -3.45 -9.55
N LYS A 54 10.91 -3.60 -8.28
CA LYS A 54 11.32 -4.74 -7.46
C LYS A 54 10.91 -6.09 -8.07
N ILE A 55 9.70 -6.19 -8.63
CA ILE A 55 9.25 -7.42 -9.32
C ILE A 55 10.14 -7.74 -10.54
N PHE A 56 10.60 -6.72 -11.28
CA PHE A 56 11.53 -6.89 -12.39
C PHE A 56 12.94 -7.32 -11.94
N LEU A 57 13.36 -6.94 -10.73
CA LEU A 57 14.63 -7.40 -10.15
C LEU A 57 14.53 -8.84 -9.63
N GLU A 58 13.42 -9.19 -9.01
CA GLU A 58 13.13 -10.55 -8.52
C GLU A 58 12.95 -11.53 -9.70
N ASN A 59 12.36 -11.07 -10.81
CA ASN A 59 12.12 -11.87 -12.02
C ASN A 59 12.75 -11.21 -13.26
N PRO A 60 14.11 -11.27 -13.39
CA PRO A 60 14.81 -10.67 -14.52
C PRO A 60 14.43 -11.35 -15.84
N LEU A 61 14.38 -10.56 -16.91
CA LEU A 61 14.12 -11.04 -18.26
C LEU A 61 15.35 -11.78 -18.80
N GLN A 62 15.40 -13.08 -18.56
CA GLN A 62 16.45 -13.97 -19.05
C GLN A 62 15.99 -14.71 -20.31
N GLN A 63 16.92 -15.03 -21.20
CA GLN A 63 16.65 -15.84 -22.40
C GLN A 63 16.49 -17.33 -22.04
N TYR A 64 17.20 -17.78 -21.01
CA TYR A 64 17.16 -19.14 -20.51
C TYR A 64 16.79 -19.11 -19.04
N TYR A 65 15.65 -19.70 -18.70
CA TYR A 65 15.28 -19.97 -17.32
C TYR A 65 15.73 -21.38 -16.98
N CYS A 66 16.34 -21.57 -15.81
CA CYS A 66 16.74 -22.89 -15.37
C CYS A 66 15.49 -23.75 -15.13
N ASN A 67 15.28 -24.77 -15.96
CA ASN A 67 14.31 -25.80 -15.67
C ASN A 67 14.94 -26.72 -14.62
N VAL A 68 14.52 -26.57 -13.35
CA VAL A 68 14.99 -27.44 -12.26
C VAL A 68 14.35 -28.81 -12.44
N SER A 69 14.86 -29.54 -13.42
CA SER A 69 14.58 -30.95 -13.62
C SER A 69 15.31 -31.69 -12.51
N SER A 70 14.62 -31.92 -11.39
CA SER A 70 14.94 -32.91 -10.35
C SER A 70 16.43 -33.28 -10.24
N LEU A 71 17.19 -32.54 -9.45
CA LEU A 71 18.34 -33.14 -8.79
C LEU A 71 17.78 -34.21 -7.84
N ASN A 72 17.90 -35.49 -8.21
CA ASN A 72 17.79 -36.59 -7.25
C ASN A 72 18.98 -36.49 -6.29
N VAL A 73 18.87 -35.60 -5.30
CA VAL A 73 19.84 -35.52 -4.20
C VAL A 73 19.43 -36.56 -3.17
N THR A 74 19.99 -37.75 -3.30
CA THR A 74 20.21 -38.61 -2.15
C THR A 74 21.35 -37.99 -1.35
N ASP A 75 21.06 -37.11 -0.39
CA ASP A 75 21.92 -36.90 0.78
C ASP A 75 21.20 -36.02 1.82
N ASN A 76 21.31 -36.46 3.07
CA ASN A 76 20.64 -35.93 4.25
C ASN A 76 20.93 -34.45 4.50
N GLU A 77 19.88 -33.73 4.90
CA GLU A 77 19.89 -32.46 5.64
C GLU A 77 20.70 -31.30 5.03
N THR A 78 20.11 -30.61 4.06
CA THR A 78 20.19 -29.15 3.93
C THR A 78 19.07 -28.67 3.00
N SER A 79 17.85 -28.53 3.53
CA SER A 79 16.79 -27.75 2.89
C SER A 79 17.13 -26.26 3.02
N VAL A 80 18.16 -25.82 2.30
CA VAL A 80 18.65 -24.44 2.29
C VAL A 80 18.54 -23.91 0.85
N LEU A 81 17.59 -22.99 0.66
CA LEU A 81 17.43 -22.06 -0.48
C LEU A 81 16.92 -22.60 -1.82
N LEU A 82 15.85 -23.41 -1.81
CA LEU A 82 14.99 -23.58 -3.00
C LEU A 82 13.70 -22.74 -2.84
N SER A 83 13.76 -21.42 -2.96
CA SER A 83 12.51 -20.64 -3.13
C SER A 83 12.67 -19.21 -3.64
N ASP A 84 13.55 -18.96 -4.61
CA ASP A 84 13.38 -17.76 -5.45
C ASP A 84 13.97 -18.00 -6.85
N THR A 85 13.47 -19.03 -7.53
CA THR A 85 13.82 -19.21 -8.94
C THR A 85 13.09 -18.14 -9.75
N PRO A 86 13.81 -17.30 -10.51
CA PRO A 86 13.17 -16.26 -11.30
C PRO A 86 12.20 -16.92 -12.29
N GLN A 87 10.96 -16.46 -12.30
CA GLN A 87 9.92 -17.06 -13.13
C GLN A 87 9.78 -16.33 -14.47
N PRO A 88 9.64 -17.07 -15.59
CA PRO A 88 9.48 -16.45 -16.89
C PRO A 88 8.21 -15.61 -16.97
N ASN A 89 8.29 -14.49 -17.69
CA ASN A 89 7.16 -13.63 -18.07
C ASN A 89 6.37 -12.96 -16.92
N THR A 90 6.69 -13.26 -15.66
CA THR A 90 6.05 -12.69 -14.46
C THR A 90 6.17 -11.16 -14.43
N ALA A 91 7.37 -10.63 -14.64
CA ALA A 91 7.62 -9.20 -14.64
C ALA A 91 6.81 -8.46 -15.72
N LEU A 92 6.80 -8.99 -16.94
CA LEU A 92 6.06 -8.39 -18.06
C LEU A 92 4.55 -8.45 -17.84
N LEU A 93 4.02 -9.59 -17.37
CA LEU A 93 2.59 -9.73 -17.07
C LEU A 93 2.16 -8.77 -15.95
N SER A 94 2.97 -8.62 -14.89
CA SER A 94 2.69 -7.67 -13.80
C SER A 94 2.65 -6.21 -14.29
N ALA A 95 3.53 -5.83 -15.23
CA ALA A 95 3.52 -4.51 -15.84
C ALA A 95 2.26 -4.28 -16.70
N ILE A 96 1.86 -5.29 -17.50
CA ILE A 96 0.63 -5.24 -18.29
C ILE A 96 -0.61 -5.11 -17.39
N LEU A 97 -0.68 -5.88 -16.31
CA LEU A 97 -1.80 -5.81 -15.37
C LEU A 97 -1.87 -4.44 -14.67
N MET A 98 -0.72 -3.89 -14.24
CA MET A 98 -0.66 -2.56 -13.62
C MET A 98 -1.11 -1.46 -14.60
N ILE A 99 -0.49 -1.37 -15.77
CA ILE A 99 -0.78 -0.33 -16.77
C ILE A 99 -2.19 -0.51 -17.32
N GLY A 100 -2.62 -1.76 -17.55
CA GLY A 100 -3.94 -2.10 -18.04
C GLY A 100 -5.05 -1.71 -17.08
N THR A 101 -4.89 -2.00 -15.78
CA THR A 101 -5.88 -1.60 -14.75
C THR A 101 -5.99 -0.08 -14.69
N PHE A 102 -4.85 0.62 -14.69
CA PHE A 102 -4.82 2.08 -14.70
C PHE A 102 -5.50 2.67 -15.94
N TYR A 103 -5.18 2.15 -17.13
CA TYR A 103 -5.76 2.60 -18.39
C TYR A 103 -7.28 2.40 -18.43
N ILE A 104 -7.77 1.22 -18.06
CA ILE A 104 -9.22 0.93 -18.06
C ILE A 104 -9.94 1.83 -17.05
N ALA A 105 -9.39 1.99 -15.84
CA ALA A 105 -9.97 2.86 -14.83
C ALA A 105 -10.04 4.33 -15.31
N LEU A 106 -8.99 4.82 -15.97
CA LEU A 106 -8.97 6.15 -16.57
C LEU A 106 -9.95 6.29 -17.74
N PHE A 107 -10.03 5.27 -18.61
CA PHE A 107 -10.97 5.24 -19.72
C PHE A 107 -12.42 5.33 -19.24
N LEU A 108 -12.80 4.51 -18.24
CA LEU A 108 -14.14 4.53 -17.64
C LEU A 108 -14.43 5.86 -16.92
N ARG A 109 -13.42 6.47 -16.28
CA ARG A 109 -13.55 7.80 -15.67
C ARG A 109 -13.78 8.89 -16.73
N HIS A 110 -13.07 8.84 -17.85
CA HIS A 110 -13.27 9.78 -18.97
C HIS A 110 -14.63 9.56 -19.64
N PHE A 111 -15.06 8.30 -19.73
CA PHE A 111 -16.35 7.89 -20.30
C PHE A 111 -17.54 8.55 -19.59
N ARG A 112 -17.41 8.90 -18.29
CA ARG A 112 -18.42 9.68 -17.55
C ARG A 112 -18.81 10.99 -18.22
N ASN A 113 -17.93 11.60 -19.02
CA ASN A 113 -18.21 12.85 -19.73
C ASN A 113 -18.61 12.64 -21.20
N SER A 114 -18.54 11.41 -21.70
CA SER A 114 -18.82 11.07 -23.09
C SER A 114 -20.30 11.15 -23.45
N LYS A 115 -20.61 11.28 -24.75
CA LYS A 115 -21.97 11.41 -25.29
C LYS A 115 -22.59 10.06 -25.72
N PHE A 116 -21.83 8.97 -25.67
CA PHE A 116 -22.23 7.70 -26.29
C PHE A 116 -23.29 6.88 -25.52
N LEU A 117 -23.44 7.07 -24.19
CA LEU A 117 -24.42 6.31 -23.38
C LEU A 117 -25.43 7.21 -22.66
N GLY A 118 -26.58 6.63 -22.31
CA GLY A 118 -27.65 7.27 -21.55
C GLY A 118 -27.19 7.81 -20.19
N ARG A 119 -27.89 8.84 -19.70
CA ARG A 119 -27.52 9.62 -18.50
C ARG A 119 -27.24 8.76 -17.26
N SER A 120 -28.00 7.68 -17.06
CA SER A 120 -27.86 6.78 -15.91
C SER A 120 -26.62 5.88 -16.02
N ALA A 121 -26.49 5.14 -17.13
CA ALA A 121 -25.37 4.23 -17.36
C ALA A 121 -24.01 4.94 -17.34
N ARG A 122 -23.92 6.14 -17.92
CA ARG A 122 -22.68 6.94 -17.93
C ARG A 122 -22.23 7.38 -16.53
N ARG A 123 -23.18 7.71 -15.64
CA ARG A 123 -22.88 8.06 -14.24
C ARG A 123 -22.38 6.81 -13.49
N ALA A 124 -23.11 5.70 -13.61
CA ALA A 124 -22.75 4.44 -12.99
C ALA A 124 -21.34 3.96 -13.42
N LEU A 125 -21.03 3.95 -14.72
CA LEU A 125 -19.70 3.53 -15.21
C LEU A 125 -18.56 4.44 -14.73
N GLY A 126 -18.82 5.74 -14.56
CA GLY A 126 -17.84 6.67 -14.04
C GLY A 126 -17.53 6.48 -12.55
N ASP A 127 -18.55 6.09 -11.76
CA ASP A 127 -18.42 5.91 -10.32
C ASP A 127 -17.89 4.51 -9.97
N PHE A 128 -18.19 3.48 -10.77
CA PHE A 128 -17.66 2.12 -10.64
C PHE A 128 -16.42 1.83 -11.49
N GLY A 129 -15.84 2.83 -12.15
CA GLY A 129 -14.74 2.63 -13.10
C GLY A 129 -13.52 1.92 -12.52
N VAL A 130 -13.14 2.24 -11.28
CA VAL A 130 -12.00 1.59 -10.59
C VAL A 130 -12.31 0.11 -10.27
N PRO A 131 -13.40 -0.24 -9.55
CA PRO A 131 -13.79 -1.63 -9.35
C PRO A 131 -13.91 -2.46 -10.64
N ILE A 132 -14.54 -1.90 -11.68
CA ILE A 132 -14.71 -2.59 -12.96
C ILE A 132 -13.35 -2.88 -13.60
N GLY A 133 -12.41 -1.93 -13.57
CA GLY A 133 -11.05 -2.13 -14.08
C GLY A 133 -10.31 -3.25 -13.36
N ILE A 134 -10.44 -3.31 -12.02
CA ILE A 134 -9.85 -4.40 -11.21
C ILE A 134 -10.43 -5.75 -11.62
N VAL A 135 -11.76 -5.88 -11.70
CA VAL A 135 -12.41 -7.15 -12.07
C VAL A 135 -12.00 -7.64 -13.46
N ILE A 136 -11.92 -6.73 -14.45
CA ILE A 136 -11.51 -7.08 -15.81
C ILE A 136 -10.07 -7.60 -15.82
N MET A 137 -9.14 -6.92 -15.15
CA MET A 137 -7.73 -7.33 -15.14
C MET A 137 -7.48 -8.58 -14.29
N VAL A 138 -8.23 -8.78 -13.21
CA VAL A 138 -8.25 -10.05 -12.46
C VAL A 138 -8.78 -11.20 -13.32
N LEU A 139 -9.78 -10.95 -14.16
CA LEU A 139 -10.26 -11.96 -15.11
C LEU A 139 -9.17 -12.29 -16.15
N VAL A 140 -8.44 -11.30 -16.65
CA VAL A 140 -7.30 -11.54 -17.56
C VAL A 140 -6.22 -12.38 -16.89
N ASP A 141 -5.85 -12.08 -15.64
CA ASP A 141 -4.92 -12.91 -14.85
C ASP A 141 -5.44 -14.36 -14.70
N TYR A 142 -6.73 -14.52 -14.40
CA TYR A 142 -7.36 -15.84 -14.27
C TYR A 142 -7.35 -16.66 -15.57
N LEU A 143 -7.45 -15.99 -16.73
CA LEU A 143 -7.43 -16.65 -18.05
C LEU A 143 -6.01 -17.07 -18.49
N ILE A 144 -4.95 -16.62 -17.81
CA ILE A 144 -3.54 -16.95 -18.11
C ILE A 144 -2.95 -17.77 -16.94
N PRO A 145 -3.30 -19.06 -16.80
CA PRO A 145 -2.89 -19.87 -15.64
C PRO A 145 -1.39 -20.24 -15.63
N ASN A 146 -0.69 -20.06 -16.75
CA ASN A 146 0.68 -20.57 -16.94
C ASN A 146 1.78 -19.63 -16.45
N THR A 147 1.43 -18.48 -15.86
CA THR A 147 2.39 -17.46 -15.42
C THR A 147 2.07 -17.08 -13.99
N TYR A 148 3.09 -17.05 -13.13
CA TYR A 148 2.94 -16.58 -11.76
C TYR A 148 2.76 -15.07 -11.71
N THR A 149 1.92 -14.62 -10.78
CA THR A 149 1.75 -13.21 -10.43
C THR A 149 1.69 -13.09 -8.91
N GLN A 150 2.29 -12.03 -8.37
CA GLN A 150 2.23 -11.78 -6.93
C GLN A 150 0.80 -11.41 -6.53
N LYS A 151 0.18 -12.26 -5.70
CA LYS A 151 -1.18 -12.06 -5.19
C LYS A 151 -1.15 -11.50 -3.77
N LEU A 152 -2.25 -10.90 -3.37
CA LEU A 152 -2.39 -10.37 -2.01
C LEU A 152 -2.30 -11.51 -0.99
N SER A 153 -1.26 -11.47 -0.15
CA SER A 153 -1.09 -12.39 0.97
C SER A 153 -1.95 -11.94 2.15
N VAL A 154 -3.14 -12.50 2.26
CA VAL A 154 -4.02 -12.26 3.42
C VAL A 154 -3.85 -13.43 4.40
N PRO A 155 -3.47 -13.19 5.67
CA PRO A 155 -3.42 -14.24 6.67
C PRO A 155 -4.85 -14.77 6.94
N GLU A 156 -5.00 -16.07 7.17
CA GLU A 156 -6.30 -16.72 7.40
C GLU A 156 -6.97 -16.26 8.71
N GLY A 157 -6.19 -15.69 9.64
CA GLY A 157 -6.68 -15.18 10.91
C GLY A 157 -5.95 -13.92 11.35
N LEU A 158 -6.51 -13.27 12.38
CA LEU A 158 -5.88 -12.14 13.04
C LEU A 158 -4.80 -12.66 13.99
N SER A 159 -3.54 -12.62 13.56
CA SER A 159 -2.38 -12.86 14.43
C SER A 159 -1.71 -11.53 14.80
N PRO A 160 -1.23 -11.37 16.04
CA PRO A 160 -0.43 -10.22 16.41
C PRO A 160 0.88 -10.23 15.62
N SER A 161 1.39 -9.05 15.23
CA SER A 161 2.63 -8.90 14.43
C SER A 161 3.91 -9.40 15.14
N THR A 162 3.78 -9.85 16.38
CA THR A 162 4.81 -10.47 17.21
C THR A 162 4.07 -11.44 18.13
N GLU A 163 4.71 -12.50 18.64
CA GLU A 163 4.13 -13.39 19.67
C GLU A 163 3.84 -12.63 20.98
N ARG A 164 2.84 -11.75 20.97
CA ARG A 164 2.49 -10.86 22.07
C ARG A 164 0.97 -10.78 22.22
N SER A 165 0.53 -10.57 23.46
CA SER A 165 -0.85 -10.22 23.78
C SER A 165 -1.34 -8.99 23.01
N TRP A 166 -2.62 -9.00 22.62
CA TRP A 166 -3.31 -7.86 21.99
C TRP A 166 -3.25 -6.59 22.84
N PHE A 167 -3.41 -6.75 24.17
CA PHE A 167 -3.25 -5.64 25.09
C PHE A 167 -1.77 -5.42 25.40
N VAL A 168 -1.30 -4.21 25.13
CA VAL A 168 0.07 -3.77 25.45
C VAL A 168 0.02 -2.99 26.75
N TYR A 169 0.48 -3.60 27.83
CA TYR A 169 0.64 -2.90 29.10
C TYR A 169 1.65 -1.74 28.96
N PRO A 170 1.32 -0.52 29.44
CA PRO A 170 2.27 0.58 29.50
C PRO A 170 3.34 0.23 30.53
N VAL A 171 4.45 -0.33 30.06
CA VAL A 171 5.64 -0.56 30.87
C VAL A 171 6.24 0.79 31.29
N PRO A 172 6.74 0.92 32.53
CA PRO A 172 7.43 2.13 32.97
C PRO A 172 8.67 2.35 32.09
N VAL A 173 8.71 3.49 31.40
CA VAL A 173 9.82 3.90 30.54
C VAL A 173 10.72 4.90 31.26
N SER A 174 11.98 4.96 30.85
CA SER A 174 12.90 5.98 31.35
C SER A 174 12.44 7.39 30.94
N VAL A 175 12.83 8.41 31.72
CA VAL A 175 12.45 9.82 31.44
C VAL A 175 12.94 10.26 30.05
N GLY A 176 14.10 9.77 29.60
CA GLY A 176 14.64 10.06 28.28
C GLY A 176 13.78 9.50 27.15
N GLU A 177 13.32 8.26 27.26
CA GLU A 177 12.45 7.64 26.27
C GLU A 177 11.05 8.26 26.23
N ALA A 178 10.55 8.71 27.40
CA ALA A 178 9.29 9.45 27.48
C ALA A 178 9.38 10.80 26.73
N ALA A 179 10.52 11.48 26.79
CA ALA A 179 10.76 12.72 26.05
C ALA A 179 10.88 12.50 24.53
N VAL A 180 11.54 11.42 24.10
CA VAL A 180 11.59 11.08 22.66
C VAL A 180 10.20 10.74 22.14
N ALA A 181 9.39 10.03 22.93
CA ALA A 181 8.03 9.69 22.57
C ALA A 181 7.09 10.90 22.52
N SER A 182 7.30 11.94 23.34
CA SER A 182 6.49 13.16 23.27
C SER A 182 6.77 13.96 21.99
N VAL A 183 8.03 14.04 21.55
CA VAL A 183 8.40 14.64 20.25
C VAL A 183 7.76 13.88 19.09
N GLY A 184 7.82 12.54 19.12
CA GLY A 184 7.15 11.71 18.12
C GLY A 184 5.63 11.87 18.11
N GLY A 185 5.02 11.96 19.30
CA GLY A 185 3.58 12.19 19.46
C GLY A 185 3.14 13.54 18.91
N LEU A 186 3.92 14.60 19.15
CA LEU A 186 3.68 15.94 18.59
C LEU A 186 3.70 15.91 17.06
N LEU A 187 4.70 15.26 16.45
CA LEU A 187 4.82 15.16 14.99
C LEU A 187 3.61 14.44 14.38
N ILE A 188 3.19 13.31 14.97
CA ILE A 188 2.00 12.58 14.53
C ILE A 188 0.74 13.42 14.71
N PHE A 189 0.62 14.15 15.83
CA PHE A 189 -0.52 15.03 16.06
C PHE A 189 -0.64 16.10 14.98
N ILE A 190 0.47 16.75 14.60
CA ILE A 190 0.48 17.75 13.52
C ILE A 190 0.06 17.12 12.19
N LEU A 191 0.61 15.94 11.85
CA LEU A 191 0.25 15.24 10.61
C LEU A 191 -1.24 14.84 10.57
N LEU A 192 -1.80 14.38 11.69
CA LEU A 192 -3.22 14.07 11.77
C LEU A 192 -4.05 15.35 11.63
N PHE A 193 -3.67 16.42 12.35
CA PHE A 193 -4.41 17.68 12.37
C PHE A 193 -4.41 18.43 11.02
N ILE A 194 -3.40 18.24 10.17
CA ILE A 194 -3.38 18.81 8.81
C ILE A 194 -4.18 17.96 7.81
N GLU A 195 -4.29 16.65 8.05
CA GLU A 195 -5.04 15.72 7.21
C GLU A 195 -6.56 15.78 7.49
N THR A 196 -6.95 15.96 8.75
CA THR A 196 -8.36 16.04 9.20
C THR A 196 -8.93 17.44 9.11
#